data_AF-A0A021VKL2-F1
#
_entry.id   AF-A0A021VKL2-F1
#
_cell.length_a   1.000
_cell.length_b   1.000
_cell.length_c   1.000
_cell.angle_alpha   90.00
_cell.angle_beta   90.00
_cell.angle_gamma   90.00
#
_symmetry.space_group_name_H-M   'P 1'
#
loop_
_entity.id
_entity.type
_entity.pdbx_description
1 polymer ?
#
loop_
_entity_poly.entity_id
_entity_poly.type
_entity_poly.pdbx_seq_one_letter_code
_entity_poly.pdbx_strand_id
1 'polypeptide(L)'
;LRRVIYTTNSIESLNYQLRKVTKNRGHFPSDDAARKLLWLAICNIEDRRARERAKERGKPASERKASGRLVEGQVTTNWKQALAQLAVAYPERINPYLTY
;
A
#
# COMPACT_ATOMS: atom_id res chain seq x y z
N LEU A 1 3.17 14.16 -15.26
CA LEU A 1 3.09 14.08 -13.78
C LEU A 1 1.61 13.93 -13.38
N ARG A 2 1.20 12.80 -12.79
CA ARG A 2 -0.17 12.68 -12.24
C ARG A 2 -0.19 13.34 -10.87
N ARG A 3 -1.00 14.39 -10.70
CA ARG A 3 -1.25 15.02 -9.39
C ARG A 3 -1.96 13.99 -8.50
N VAL A 4 -1.31 13.60 -7.40
CA VAL A 4 -2.00 12.93 -6.30
C VAL A 4 -3.03 13.94 -5.80
N ILE A 5 -4.31 13.67 -6.03
CA ILE A 5 -5.38 14.48 -5.45
C ILE A 5 -5.37 14.16 -3.95
N TYR A 6 -5.32 15.20 -3.11
CA TYR A 6 -5.30 15.13 -1.64
C TYR A 6 -6.61 14.58 -1.04
N THR A 7 -7.10 13.44 -1.53
CA THR A 7 -8.24 12.77 -0.91
C THR A 7 -7.73 11.96 0.29
N THR A 8 -7.97 12.47 1.50
CA THR A 8 -7.56 11.80 2.74
C THR A 8 -8.22 10.42 2.85
N ASN A 9 -9.43 10.24 2.32
CA ASN A 9 -10.17 8.97 2.29
C ASN A 9 -9.35 7.77 1.80
N SER A 10 -8.52 7.93 0.76
CA SER A 10 -7.76 6.82 0.20
C SER A 10 -6.59 6.40 1.09
N ILE A 11 -5.94 7.38 1.72
CA ILE A 11 -4.85 7.18 2.68
C ILE A 11 -5.41 6.65 4.01
N GLU A 12 -6.51 7.22 4.48
CA GLU A 12 -7.23 6.78 5.67
C GLU A 12 -7.75 5.35 5.52
N SER A 13 -8.36 5.00 4.38
CA SER A 13 -8.83 3.64 4.09
C SER A 13 -7.68 2.63 4.09
N LEU A 14 -6.50 3.01 3.56
CA LEU A 14 -5.32 2.17 3.61
C LEU A 14 -4.81 2.00 5.05
N ASN A 15 -4.65 3.11 5.78
CA ASN A 15 -4.20 3.12 7.17
C ASN A 15 -5.14 2.31 8.08
N TYR A 16 -6.45 2.42 7.89
CA TYR A 16 -7.44 1.64 8.63
C TYR A 16 -7.22 0.14 8.46
N GLN A 17 -6.98 -0.30 7.22
CA GLN A 17 -6.79 -1.72 6.92
C GLN A 17 -5.46 -2.24 7.45
N LEU A 18 -4.38 -1.45 7.35
CA LEU A 18 -3.10 -1.81 7.95
C LEU A 18 -3.22 -1.94 9.48
N ARG A 19 -3.87 -0.98 10.15
CA ARG A 19 -4.15 -1.06 11.59
C ARG A 19 -4.98 -2.30 11.95
N LYS A 20 -5.97 -2.66 11.12
CA LYS A 20 -6.79 -3.86 11.34
C LYS A 20 -5.96 -5.14 11.30
N VAL A 21 -5.00 -5.24 10.38
CA VAL A 21 -4.13 -6.43 10.26
C VAL A 21 -3.12 -6.51 11.41
N THR A 22 -2.63 -5.37 11.90
CA THR A 22 -1.64 -5.35 12.99
C THR A 22 -2.27 -5.40 14.39
N LYS A 23 -3.53 -5.00 14.58
CA LYS A 23 -4.20 -4.94 15.89
C LYS A 23 -4.14 -6.24 16.70
N ASN A 24 -4.21 -7.39 16.03
CA ASN A 24 -4.20 -8.71 16.68
C ASN A 24 -2.80 -9.34 16.77
N ARG A 25 -1.76 -8.65 16.27
CA ARG A 25 -0.36 -9.12 16.22
C ARG A 25 0.49 -8.17 17.07
N GLY A 26 0.32 -8.24 18.39
CA GLY A 26 0.94 -7.30 19.34
C GLY A 26 2.46 -7.49 19.51
N HIS A 27 2.98 -8.70 19.29
CA HIS A 27 4.42 -8.98 19.33
C HIS A 27 4.85 -9.70 18.05
N PHE A 28 5.93 -9.22 17.45
CA PHE A 28 6.54 -9.83 16.27
C PHE A 28 7.86 -10.50 16.68
N PRO A 29 8.15 -11.71 16.20
CA PRO A 29 9.39 -12.41 16.52
C PRO A 29 10.65 -11.75 15.91
N SER A 30 10.48 -10.88 14.91
CA SER A 30 11.54 -10.05 14.33
C SER A 30 10.94 -8.90 13.51
N ASP A 31 11.73 -7.85 13.27
CA ASP A 31 11.34 -6.75 12.36
C ASP A 31 11.01 -7.25 10.95
N ASP A 32 11.69 -8.31 10.53
CA ASP A 32 11.50 -8.95 9.24
C ASP A 32 10.12 -9.61 9.12
N ALA A 33 9.61 -10.18 10.22
CA ALA A 33 8.25 -10.71 10.28
C ALA A 33 7.20 -9.59 10.19
N ALA A 34 7.44 -8.45 10.84
CA ALA A 34 6.56 -7.28 10.75
C ALA A 34 6.52 -6.71 9.32
N ARG A 35 7.68 -6.56 8.68
CA ARG A 35 7.80 -6.11 7.27
C ARG A 35 7.05 -7.04 6.32
N LYS A 36 7.22 -8.36 6.47
CA LYS A 36 6.52 -9.36 5.64
C LYS A 36 5.00 -9.31 5.82
N LEU A 37 4.51 -9.14 7.06
CA LEU A 37 3.07 -9.01 7.31
C LEU A 37 2.49 -7.77 6.63
N LEU A 38 3.15 -6.61 6.77
CA LEU A 38 2.71 -5.37 6.14
C LEU A 38 2.72 -5.48 4.61
N TRP A 39 3.75 -6.09 4.04
CA TRP A 39 3.80 -6.35 2.59
C TRP A 39 2.63 -7.23 2.12
N LEU A 40 2.38 -8.37 2.79
CA LEU A 40 1.24 -9.24 2.47
C LEU A 40 -0.10 -8.53 2.60
N ALA A 41 -0.25 -7.68 3.62
CA ALA A 41 -1.44 -6.86 3.80
C ALA A 41 -1.65 -5.94 2.60
N ILE A 42 -0.61 -5.23 2.16
CA ILE A 42 -0.67 -4.33 1.00
C ILE A 42 -1.05 -5.12 -0.27
N CYS A 43 -0.42 -6.28 -0.53
CA CYS A 43 -0.76 -7.13 -1.67
C CYS A 43 -2.24 -7.55 -1.67
N ASN A 44 -2.76 -7.99 -0.52
CA ASN A 44 -4.16 -8.39 -0.40
C ASN A 44 -5.13 -7.21 -0.69
N ILE A 45 -4.81 -6.01 -0.17
CA ILE A 45 -5.60 -4.79 -0.41
C ILE A 45 -5.65 -4.48 -1.90
N GLU A 46 -4.49 -4.53 -2.57
CA GLU A 46 -4.39 -4.25 -4.01
C GLU A 46 -5.07 -5.33 -4.85
N ASP A 47 -4.94 -6.60 -4.51
CA ASP A 47 -5.64 -7.72 -5.18
C ASP A 47 -7.16 -7.60 -5.06
N ARG A 48 -7.67 -7.20 -3.88
CA ARG A 48 -9.10 -6.94 -3.69
C ARG A 48 -9.56 -5.76 -4.56
N ARG A 49 -8.82 -4.65 -4.55
CA ARG A 49 -9.12 -3.48 -5.40
C ARG A 49 -9.05 -3.83 -6.89
N ALA A 50 -8.11 -4.67 -7.31
CA ALA A 50 -8.00 -5.15 -8.68
C ALA A 50 -9.21 -5.98 -9.10
N ARG A 51 -9.67 -6.90 -8.23
CA ARG A 51 -10.90 -7.68 -8.46
C ARG A 51 -12.14 -6.80 -8.52
N GLU A 52 -12.27 -5.80 -7.65
CA GLU A 52 -13.37 -4.83 -7.70
C GLU A 52 -13.38 -4.05 -9.02
N ARG A 53 -12.22 -3.55 -9.45
CA ARG A 53 -12.07 -2.89 -10.76
C ARG A 53 -12.41 -3.81 -11.93
N ALA A 54 -12.02 -5.09 -11.86
CA ALA A 54 -12.34 -6.07 -12.89
C ALA A 54 -13.85 -6.30 -13.02
N LYS A 55 -14.58 -6.33 -11.90
CA LYS A 55 -16.06 -6.44 -11.87
C LYS A 55 -16.77 -5.22 -12.46
N GLU A 56 -16.12 -4.07 -12.45
CA GLU A 56 -16.66 -2.82 -13.02
C GLU A 56 -16.20 -2.55 -14.45
N ARG A 57 -15.37 -3.44 -15.01
CA ARG A 57 -14.91 -3.34 -16.39
C ARG A 57 -16.12 -3.41 -17.33
N GLY A 58 -16.25 -2.43 -18.21
CA GLY A 58 -17.36 -2.31 -19.17
C GLY A 58 -18.56 -1.48 -18.67
N LYS A 59 -18.63 -1.12 -17.39
CA LYS A 59 -19.68 -0.21 -16.90
C LYS A 59 -19.42 1.23 -17.35
N PRO A 60 -20.46 2.03 -17.65
CA PRO A 60 -20.33 3.45 -17.90
C PRO A 60 -19.77 4.16 -16.66
N ALA A 61 -19.06 5.28 -16.86
CA ALA A 61 -18.32 5.95 -15.79
C ALA A 61 -19.22 6.41 -14.62
N SER A 62 -20.49 6.72 -14.91
CA SER A 62 -21.52 7.09 -13.93
C SER A 62 -21.91 5.97 -12.96
N GLU A 63 -21.68 4.71 -13.33
CA GLU A 63 -22.10 3.53 -12.56
C GLU A 63 -20.94 2.81 -11.86
N ARG A 64 -19.71 3.29 -12.06
CA ARG A 64 -18.51 2.75 -11.41
C ARG A 64 -18.46 3.21 -9.96
N LYS A 65 -18.28 2.28 -9.03
CA LYS A 65 -18.19 2.53 -7.60
C LYS A 65 -16.79 2.26 -7.05
N ALA A 66 -15.94 1.56 -7.80
CA ALA A 66 -14.58 1.26 -7.42
C ALA A 66 -13.77 2.56 -7.38
N SER A 67 -13.01 2.73 -6.30
CA SER A 67 -12.08 3.86 -6.16
C SER A 67 -11.17 3.92 -7.39
N GLY A 68 -11.06 5.11 -8.00
CA GLY A 68 -10.19 5.34 -9.14
C GLY A 68 -8.77 4.84 -8.85
N ARG A 69 -8.05 4.43 -9.91
CA ARG A 69 -6.68 3.89 -9.85
C ARG A 69 -5.82 4.78 -8.93
N LEU A 70 -5.59 4.34 -7.70
CA LEU A 70 -4.60 4.98 -6.83
C LEU A 70 -3.29 4.86 -7.57
N VAL A 71 -2.57 5.99 -7.65
CA VAL A 71 -1.41 6.17 -8.51
C VAL A 71 -0.57 4.90 -8.46
N GLU A 72 -0.48 4.21 -9.60
CA GLU A 72 0.56 3.23 -9.84
C GLU A 72 1.88 3.99 -9.73
N GLY A 73 2.40 4.07 -8.50
CA GLY A 73 3.84 4.08 -8.30
C GLY A 73 4.37 2.85 -9.00
N GLN A 74 5.54 2.97 -9.62
CA GLN A 74 6.19 1.88 -10.33
C GLN A 74 6.01 0.57 -9.57
N VAL A 75 5.58 -0.48 -10.27
CA VAL A 75 5.51 -1.83 -9.74
C VAL A 75 6.91 -2.20 -9.29
N THR A 76 7.22 -1.96 -8.01
CA THR A 76 8.44 -2.49 -7.42
C THR A 76 8.12 -3.95 -7.17
N THR A 77 8.56 -4.78 -8.11
CA THR A 77 8.39 -6.24 -8.10
C THR A 77 8.96 -6.90 -6.84
N ASN A 78 9.78 -6.19 -6.07
CA ASN A 78 10.40 -6.70 -4.85
C ASN A 78 10.38 -5.66 -3.72
N TRP A 79 10.10 -6.12 -2.50
CA TRP A 79 10.13 -5.31 -1.27
C TRP A 79 11.46 -4.58 -1.06
N LYS A 80 12.59 -5.16 -1.49
CA LYS A 80 13.91 -4.51 -1.43
C LYS A 80 13.97 -3.25 -2.30
N GLN A 81 13.37 -3.28 -3.48
CA GLN A 81 13.33 -2.13 -4.39
C GLN A 81 12.39 -1.05 -3.85
N ALA A 82 11.26 -1.45 -3.27
CA ALA A 82 10.34 -0.53 -2.59
C ALA A 82 11.03 0.19 -1.41
N LEU A 83 11.77 -0.56 -0.59
CA LEU A 83 12.50 -0.01 0.54
C LEU A 83 13.61 0.96 0.10
N ALA A 84 14.34 0.64 -0.97
CA ALA A 84 15.33 1.52 -1.54
C ALA A 84 14.71 2.84 -2.06
N GLN A 85 13.58 2.77 -2.76
CA GLN A 85 12.87 3.98 -3.21
C GLN A 85 12.39 4.84 -2.02
N LEU A 86 11.91 4.22 -0.95
CA LEU A 86 11.51 4.92 0.27
C LEU A 86 12.69 5.57 1.00
N ALA A 87 13.85 4.91 1.02
CA ALA A 87 15.07 5.46 1.59
C ALA A 87 15.53 6.72 0.84
N VAL A 88 15.40 6.72 -0.50
CA VAL A 88 15.71 7.89 -1.33
C VAL A 88 14.68 9.02 -1.14
N ALA A 89 13.39 8.68 -1.06
CA ALA A 89 12.33 9.69 -0.93
C ALA A 89 12.21 10.29 0.47
N TYR A 90 12.52 9.53 1.52
CA TYR A 90 12.36 9.90 2.92
C TYR A 90 13.58 9.49 3.76
N PRO A 91 14.78 10.02 3.46
CA PRO A 91 16.03 9.57 4.07
C PRO A 91 16.01 9.65 5.60
N GLU A 92 15.54 10.77 6.17
CA GLU A 92 15.47 10.98 7.62
C GLU A 92 14.55 10.01 8.37
N ARG A 93 13.59 9.40 7.68
CA ARG A 93 12.60 8.50 8.29
C ARG A 93 12.97 7.03 8.14
N ILE A 94 13.78 6.70 7.15
CA ILE A 94 14.04 5.31 6.74
C ILE A 94 15.49 4.92 7.04
N ASN A 95 16.47 5.77 6.72
CA ASN A 95 17.89 5.45 6.87
C ASN A 95 18.32 5.04 8.29
N PRO A 96 17.78 5.62 9.39
CA PRO A 96 18.12 5.19 10.76
C PRO A 96 17.81 3.71 11.06
N TYR A 97 16.95 3.08 10.26
CA TYR A 97 16.51 1.70 10.45
C TYR A 97 17.11 0.72 9.43
N LEU A 98 18.01 1.18 8.55
CA LEU A 98 18.63 0.37 7.49
C LEU A 98 20.05 -0.11 7.83
N THR A 99 20.64 0.36 8.93
CA THR A 99 22.01 0.02 9.34
C THR A 99 22.04 -1.26 10.18
N TYR A 100 22.43 -2.37 9.53
CA TYR A 100 23.04 -3.56 10.14
C TYR A 100 24.21 -4.01 9.27
#